data_AF-A0A1D3TNN8-F1
#
_entry.id   AF-A0A1D3TNN8-F1
#
_cell.length_a   1.000
_cell.length_b   1.000
_cell.length_c   1.000
_cell.angle_alpha   90.00
_cell.angle_beta   90.00
_cell.angle_gamma   90.00
#
_symmetry.space_group_name_H-M   'P 1'
#
loop_
_entity.id
_entity.type
_entity.pdbx_description
1 polymer ?
#
loop_
_entity_poly.entity_id
_entity_poly.type
_entity_poly.pdbx_seq_one_letter_code
_entity_poly.pdbx_strand_id
1 'polypeptide(L)'
;MPWCPNCKNEYVEGITECADCHVELVEELPLEEKMSTLLFAEEELAKELAEFLAYSNITGVQVAYNEEYAMYEVLAPEKYDREAMKYTNVFKNTKEKMLAESEGAMVAEDTEESPALPEKAKEKPAFAYVKKADRYDEVISSAYTFLLVGVIGLIALFLVATNVIPLNLAGGSKYLIYIVMGAMFVIFLVISVYSFKSAKVLAKEAVEEKELTEAIMDWFIKGFSKEAFEVSADTANDEKISDEVRYFRRCEKIKEIISTTYENLDESYLDKITEDLYQKIFE
;
A
#
# COMPACT_ATOMS: atom_id res chain seq x y z
N MET A 1 -2.41 -34.09 38.77
CA MET A 1 -2.12 -35.34 38.03
C MET A 1 -0.90 -35.09 37.12
N PRO A 2 0.19 -35.85 37.29
CA PRO A 2 1.42 -35.69 36.50
C PRO A 2 1.24 -36.14 35.04
N TRP A 3 1.88 -35.44 34.11
CA TRP A 3 1.82 -35.63 32.67
C TRP A 3 3.18 -35.96 32.09
N CYS A 4 3.21 -36.81 31.07
CA CYS A 4 4.43 -37.04 30.31
C CYS A 4 4.60 -35.95 29.22
N PRO A 5 5.69 -35.17 29.21
CA PRO A 5 5.87 -34.08 28.24
C PRO A 5 6.08 -34.58 26.79
N ASN A 6 6.51 -35.82 26.61
CA ASN A 6 6.80 -36.40 25.30
C ASN A 6 5.61 -37.22 24.75
N CYS A 7 5.02 -38.07 25.60
CA CYS A 7 3.91 -38.95 25.21
C CYS A 7 2.53 -38.30 25.37
N LYS A 8 2.44 -37.13 26.02
CA LYS A 8 1.19 -36.43 26.36
C LYS A 8 0.16 -37.30 27.14
N ASN A 9 0.62 -38.38 27.77
CA ASN A 9 -0.20 -39.29 28.60
C ASN A 9 -0.32 -38.77 30.04
N GLU A 10 -1.51 -38.93 30.62
CA GLU A 10 -1.81 -38.60 32.02
C GLU A 10 -1.48 -39.79 32.93
N TYR A 11 -0.89 -39.50 34.10
CA TYR A 11 -0.51 -40.50 35.09
C TYR A 11 -1.18 -40.23 36.44
N VAL A 12 -1.35 -41.30 37.21
CA VAL A 12 -1.85 -41.22 38.59
C VAL A 12 -0.80 -40.66 39.55
N GLU A 13 -1.25 -39.97 40.60
CA GLU A 13 -0.36 -39.34 41.58
C GLU A 13 0.51 -40.38 42.31
N GLY A 14 1.82 -40.09 42.40
CA GLY A 14 2.83 -40.97 43.00
C GLY A 14 3.76 -41.66 42.00
N ILE A 15 3.50 -41.55 40.69
CA ILE A 15 4.42 -41.98 39.63
C ILE A 15 5.24 -40.76 39.20
N THR A 16 6.57 -40.90 39.16
CA THR A 16 7.51 -39.80 38.84
C THR A 16 8.16 -39.92 37.46
N GLU A 17 8.03 -41.07 36.79
CA GLU A 17 8.71 -41.36 35.52
C GLU A 17 7.75 -42.06 34.53
N CYS A 18 7.81 -41.66 33.26
CA CYS A 18 6.99 -42.25 32.18
C CYS A 18 7.44 -43.68 31.85
N ALA A 19 6.50 -44.63 31.73
CA ALA A 19 6.82 -46.04 31.45
C ALA A 19 7.27 -46.30 30.01
N ASP A 20 6.87 -45.46 29.05
CA ASP A 20 7.17 -45.65 27.63
C ASP A 20 8.44 -44.92 27.20
N CYS A 21 8.66 -43.71 27.72
CA CYS A 21 9.77 -42.85 27.30
C CYS A 21 10.78 -42.53 28.41
N HIS A 22 10.56 -43.00 29.64
CA HIS A 22 11.50 -42.86 30.76
C HIS A 22 11.91 -41.42 31.11
N VAL A 23 11.01 -40.45 30.88
CA VAL A 23 11.21 -39.05 31.22
C VAL A 23 10.43 -38.72 32.49
N GLU A 24 10.99 -37.84 33.32
CA GLU A 24 10.31 -37.31 34.51
C GLU A 24 8.99 -36.63 34.13
N LEU A 25 7.94 -36.96 34.88
CA LEU A 25 6.61 -36.43 34.63
C LEU A 25 6.49 -35.01 35.18
N VAL A 26 5.84 -34.13 34.43
CA VAL A 26 5.62 -32.72 34.77
C VAL A 26 4.19 -32.52 35.28
N GLU A 27 3.96 -31.65 36.26
CA GLU A 27 2.60 -31.43 36.78
C GLU A 27 1.69 -30.72 35.76
N GLU A 28 2.27 -29.89 34.89
CA GLU A 28 1.58 -29.22 33.78
C GLU A 28 2.40 -29.35 32.50
N LEU A 29 1.75 -29.70 31.39
CA LEU A 29 2.38 -29.71 30.08
C LEU A 29 2.75 -28.28 29.67
N PRO A 30 3.89 -28.04 29.01
CA PRO A 30 4.22 -26.73 28.46
C PRO A 30 3.07 -26.26 27.56
N LEU A 31 2.52 -25.08 27.85
CA LEU A 31 1.53 -24.44 26.99
C LEU A 31 2.16 -24.27 25.60
N GLU A 32 1.60 -24.93 24.58
CA GLU A 32 1.90 -24.62 23.19
C GLU A 32 1.61 -23.13 23.02
N GLU A 33 2.65 -22.33 22.72
CA GLU A 33 2.48 -20.89 22.50
C GLU A 33 1.52 -20.71 21.34
N LYS A 34 0.38 -20.08 21.61
CA LYS A 34 -0.59 -19.77 20.57
C LYS A 34 0.07 -18.81 19.58
N MET A 35 0.01 -19.18 18.31
CA MET A 35 0.58 -18.43 17.21
C MET A 35 -0.54 -17.64 16.54
N SER A 36 -0.30 -16.36 16.26
CA SER A 36 -1.16 -15.52 15.44
C SER A 36 -0.54 -15.29 14.05
N THR A 37 -1.40 -15.28 13.04
CA THR A 37 -1.05 -14.96 11.66
C THR A 37 -0.87 -13.45 11.51
N LEU A 38 0.29 -13.02 11.01
CA LEU A 38 0.59 -11.60 10.79
C LEU A 38 0.38 -11.16 9.35
N LEU A 39 0.89 -11.95 8.40
CA LEU A 39 0.90 -11.59 6.99
C LEU A 39 1.05 -12.82 6.10
N PHE A 40 0.36 -12.79 4.97
CA PHE A 40 0.64 -13.68 3.84
C PHE A 40 1.45 -12.96 2.78
N ALA A 41 2.52 -13.60 2.31
CA ALA A 41 3.53 -13.00 1.46
C ALA A 41 4.19 -14.05 0.54
N GLU A 42 4.89 -13.58 -0.49
CA GLU A 42 5.81 -14.41 -1.28
C GLU A 42 6.99 -14.87 -0.42
N GLU A 43 7.66 -15.96 -0.83
CA GLU A 43 8.71 -16.63 -0.03
C GLU A 43 9.82 -15.66 0.44
N GLU A 44 10.30 -14.82 -0.46
CA GLU A 44 11.38 -13.86 -0.20
C GLU A 44 10.94 -12.79 0.79
N LEU A 45 9.74 -12.24 0.60
CA LEU A 45 9.15 -11.24 1.47
C LEU A 45 8.85 -11.79 2.88
N ALA A 46 8.36 -13.03 2.97
CA ALA A 46 8.06 -13.69 4.22
C ALA A 46 9.33 -13.94 5.06
N LYS A 47 10.43 -14.33 4.41
CA LYS A 47 11.73 -14.52 5.07
C LYS A 47 12.32 -13.22 5.58
N GLU A 48 12.32 -12.17 4.75
CA GLU A 48 12.80 -10.84 5.16
C GLU A 48 12.01 -10.27 6.33
N LEU A 49 10.68 -10.42 6.32
CA LEU A 49 9.83 -9.98 7.42
C LEU A 49 10.15 -10.76 8.71
N ALA A 50 10.36 -12.07 8.62
CA ALA A 50 10.73 -12.88 9.77
C ALA A 50 12.08 -12.46 10.39
N GLU A 51 13.08 -12.17 9.55
CA GLU A 51 14.38 -11.64 10.00
C GLU A 51 14.25 -10.26 10.65
N PHE A 52 13.43 -9.39 10.07
CA PHE A 52 13.16 -8.05 10.62
C PHE A 52 12.48 -8.11 11.99
N LEU A 53 11.51 -9.00 12.17
CA LEU A 53 10.84 -9.21 13.45
C LEU A 53 11.80 -9.78 14.50
N ALA A 54 12.67 -10.71 14.11
CA ALA A 54 13.70 -11.24 15.00
C ALA A 54 14.69 -10.15 15.47
N TYR A 55 15.11 -9.27 14.56
CA TYR A 55 15.94 -8.10 14.90
C TYR A 55 15.23 -7.12 15.84
N SER A 56 13.90 -7.04 15.75
CA SER A 56 13.05 -6.17 16.57
C SER A 56 12.71 -6.76 17.94
N ASN A 57 13.44 -7.80 18.39
CA ASN A 57 13.25 -8.54 19.64
C ASN A 57 11.96 -9.38 19.73
N ILE A 58 11.35 -9.74 18.60
CA ILE A 58 10.22 -10.68 18.57
C ILE A 58 10.76 -12.09 18.32
N THR A 59 10.82 -12.89 19.38
CA THR A 59 11.30 -14.27 19.33
C THR A 59 10.14 -15.24 19.10
N GLY A 60 10.40 -16.34 18.38
CA GLY A 60 9.39 -17.39 18.12
C GLY A 60 8.62 -17.23 16.82
N VAL A 61 9.04 -16.32 15.93
CA VAL A 61 8.44 -16.15 14.59
C VAL A 61 8.68 -17.40 13.72
N GLN A 62 7.64 -17.86 13.04
CA GLN A 62 7.68 -19.02 12.15
C GLN A 62 7.15 -18.63 10.76
N VAL A 63 7.71 -19.23 9.73
CA VAL A 63 7.24 -19.08 8.35
C VAL A 63 6.76 -20.44 7.87
N ALA A 64 5.49 -20.54 7.48
CA ALA A 64 4.87 -21.75 7.00
C ALA A 64 4.32 -21.55 5.59
N TYR A 65 4.42 -22.55 4.73
CA TYR A 65 3.77 -22.50 3.41
C TYR A 65 2.29 -22.88 3.56
N ASN A 66 1.40 -22.08 2.99
CA ASN A 66 -0.03 -22.30 3.02
C ASN A 66 -0.52 -22.77 1.63
N GLU A 67 -0.88 -24.05 1.53
CA GLU A 67 -1.32 -24.69 0.27
C GLU A 67 -2.66 -24.14 -0.26
N GLU A 68 -3.53 -23.63 0.61
CA GLU A 68 -4.86 -23.11 0.23
C GLU A 68 -4.74 -21.78 -0.52
N TYR A 69 -3.84 -20.91 -0.08
CA TYR A 69 -3.63 -19.59 -0.68
C TYR A 69 -2.43 -19.55 -1.64
N ALA A 70 -1.64 -20.63 -1.71
CA ALA A 70 -0.38 -20.70 -2.46
C ALA A 70 0.63 -19.60 -2.05
N MET A 71 0.64 -19.21 -0.77
CA MET A 71 1.49 -18.15 -0.22
C MET A 71 2.25 -18.64 1.02
N TYR A 72 3.32 -17.93 1.41
CA TYR A 72 3.95 -18.13 2.70
C TYR A 72 3.28 -17.26 3.76
N GLU A 73 3.06 -17.83 4.93
CA GLU A 73 2.41 -17.21 6.07
C GLU A 73 3.44 -16.98 7.17
N VAL A 74 3.48 -15.76 7.70
CA VAL A 74 4.34 -15.38 8.82
C VAL A 74 3.52 -15.41 10.10
N LEU A 75 3.92 -16.27 11.02
CA LEU A 75 3.27 -16.55 12.31
C LEU A 75 4.14 -16.02 13.44
N ALA A 76 3.55 -15.34 14.43
CA ALA A 76 4.26 -14.93 15.63
C ALA A 76 3.50 -15.36 16.90
N PRO A 77 4.18 -15.52 18.05
CA PRO A 77 3.48 -15.82 19.29
C PRO A 77 2.52 -14.70 19.69
N GLU A 78 1.31 -15.06 20.17
CA GLU A 78 0.27 -14.11 20.61
C GLU A 78 0.79 -13.11 21.67
N LYS A 79 1.83 -13.49 22.42
CA LYS A 79 2.51 -12.63 23.39
C LYS A 79 2.98 -11.30 22.77
N TYR A 80 3.34 -11.31 21.49
CA TYR A 80 3.87 -10.15 20.77
C TYR A 80 2.89 -9.57 19.75
N ASP A 81 1.63 -9.99 19.73
CA ASP A 81 0.66 -9.71 18.66
C ASP A 81 0.58 -8.21 18.28
N ARG A 82 0.41 -7.32 19.27
CA ARG A 82 0.37 -5.86 19.04
C ARG A 82 1.67 -5.28 18.47
N GLU A 83 2.81 -5.74 18.98
CA GLU A 83 4.13 -5.22 18.55
C GLU A 83 4.45 -5.76 17.16
N ALA A 84 4.21 -7.05 16.93
CA ALA A 84 4.43 -7.74 15.68
C ALA A 84 3.58 -7.16 14.55
N MET A 85 2.29 -6.86 14.78
CA MET A 85 1.45 -6.14 13.80
C MET A 85 2.01 -4.75 13.48
N LYS A 86 2.45 -4.00 14.50
CA LYS A 86 3.03 -2.67 14.28
C LYS A 86 4.29 -2.72 13.41
N TYR A 87 5.21 -3.63 13.70
CA TYR A 87 6.43 -3.81 12.90
C TYR A 87 6.14 -4.33 11.50
N THR A 88 5.17 -5.24 11.36
CA THR A 88 4.72 -5.74 10.04
C THR A 88 4.18 -4.62 9.16
N ASN A 89 3.37 -3.70 9.71
CA ASN A 89 2.86 -2.54 8.98
C ASN A 89 3.98 -1.56 8.59
N VAL A 90 4.97 -1.34 9.46
CA VAL A 90 6.13 -0.50 9.14
C VAL A 90 6.94 -1.13 8.01
N PHE A 91 7.19 -2.44 8.06
CA PHE A 91 7.92 -3.16 7.04
C PHE A 91 7.20 -3.10 5.69
N LYS A 92 5.88 -3.36 5.66
CA LYS A 92 5.04 -3.26 4.47
C LYS A 92 5.10 -1.86 3.84
N ASN A 93 4.85 -0.82 4.63
CA ASN A 93 4.87 0.56 4.14
C ASN A 93 6.26 0.99 3.66
N THR A 94 7.33 0.51 4.29
CA THR A 94 8.71 0.81 3.89
C THR A 94 9.04 0.13 2.57
N LYS A 95 8.65 -1.14 2.40
CA LYS A 95 8.89 -1.87 1.15
C LYS A 95 8.04 -1.35 0.00
N GLU A 96 6.77 -0.99 0.26
CA GLU A 96 5.91 -0.32 -0.73
C GLU A 96 6.49 1.04 -1.15
N LYS A 97 7.06 1.81 -0.22
CA LYS A 97 7.78 3.05 -0.54
C LYS A 97 9.06 2.79 -1.32
N MET A 98 9.88 1.81 -0.93
CA MET A 98 11.11 1.46 -1.64
C MET A 98 10.85 0.93 -3.05
N LEU A 99 9.77 0.15 -3.25
CA LEU A 99 9.30 -0.30 -4.57
C LEU A 99 8.84 0.89 -5.41
N ALA A 100 8.00 1.76 -4.85
CA ALA A 100 7.54 2.98 -5.52
C ALA A 100 8.68 3.96 -5.83
N GLU A 101 9.68 4.04 -4.95
CA GLU A 101 10.89 4.85 -5.12
C GLU A 101 11.84 4.21 -6.14
N SER A 102 11.95 2.88 -6.22
CA SER A 102 12.74 2.18 -7.23
C SER A 102 12.14 2.30 -8.64
N GLU A 103 10.80 2.31 -8.73
CA GLU A 103 10.06 2.61 -9.96
C GLU A 103 10.15 4.11 -10.32
N GLY A 104 10.24 4.99 -9.32
CA GLY A 104 10.47 6.44 -9.51
C GLY A 104 11.93 6.84 -9.78
N ALA A 105 12.90 6.04 -9.37
CA ALA A 105 14.33 6.35 -9.39
C ALA A 105 14.97 6.27 -10.80
N MET A 106 14.28 5.74 -11.82
CA MET A 106 14.76 5.83 -13.20
C MET A 106 14.46 7.20 -13.86
N VAL A 107 13.71 8.09 -13.21
CA VAL A 107 13.22 9.34 -13.83
C VAL A 107 13.89 10.61 -13.28
N ALA A 108 14.72 10.54 -12.23
CA ALA A 108 15.26 11.73 -11.59
C ALA A 108 16.75 11.62 -11.25
N GLU A 109 17.60 11.53 -12.28
CA GLU A 109 18.93 12.15 -12.19
C GLU A 109 18.80 13.64 -12.61
N ASP A 110 19.46 14.48 -11.81
CA ASP A 110 19.67 15.94 -11.95
C ASP A 110 18.51 16.88 -11.59
N THR A 111 18.48 17.33 -10.32
CA THR A 111 18.83 18.74 -9.94
C THR A 111 18.95 18.87 -8.40
N GLU A 112 20.20 18.95 -7.96
CA GLU A 112 20.83 19.68 -6.83
C GLU A 112 20.04 20.15 -5.57
N GLU A 113 20.50 19.64 -4.40
CA GLU A 113 20.90 20.31 -3.12
C GLU A 113 20.07 21.51 -2.58
N SER A 114 19.59 21.61 -1.32
CA SER A 114 20.20 21.44 0.04
C SER A 114 19.23 22.10 1.08
N PRO A 115 19.44 22.13 2.42
CA PRO A 115 19.80 21.10 3.40
C PRO A 115 18.75 20.92 4.53
N ALA A 116 18.99 19.90 5.36
CA ALA A 116 18.28 19.51 6.57
C ALA A 116 18.10 20.60 7.66
N LEU A 117 17.06 20.42 8.50
CA LEU A 117 17.02 20.52 9.98
C LEU A 117 15.55 20.34 10.49
N PRO A 118 15.29 20.04 11.77
CA PRO A 118 15.36 18.73 12.44
C PRO A 118 13.97 18.18 12.86
N GLU A 119 13.96 16.95 13.37
CA GLU A 119 12.87 16.28 14.09
C GLU A 119 11.99 17.21 14.94
N LYS A 120 10.70 17.29 14.58
CA LYS A 120 9.58 17.39 15.52
C LYS A 120 8.40 16.62 14.92
N ALA A 121 7.76 15.84 15.78
CA ALA A 121 6.62 14.97 15.51
C ALA A 121 5.76 15.43 14.32
N LYS A 122 5.91 14.74 13.18
CA LYS A 122 4.97 14.87 12.07
C LYS A 122 3.78 13.97 12.40
N GLU A 123 2.70 14.60 12.85
CA GLU A 123 1.36 14.13 12.50
C GLU A 123 1.36 13.70 11.04
N LYS A 124 0.67 12.59 10.74
CA LYS A 124 0.46 12.09 9.37
C LYS A 124 0.23 13.31 8.46
N PRO A 125 1.09 13.63 7.47
CA PRO A 125 0.68 14.60 6.48
C PRO A 125 -0.54 14.00 5.80
N ALA A 126 -1.69 14.66 5.92
CA ALA A 126 -2.87 14.34 5.15
C ALA A 126 -2.48 14.55 3.67
N PHE A 127 -1.99 13.49 3.03
CA PHE A 127 -1.80 13.51 1.59
C PHE A 127 -3.19 13.68 0.99
N ALA A 128 -3.37 14.77 0.24
CA ALA A 128 -4.62 15.01 -0.48
C ALA A 128 -4.92 13.78 -1.34
N TYR A 129 -6.13 13.25 -1.23
CA TYR A 129 -6.52 12.06 -1.97
C TYR A 129 -6.43 12.32 -3.48
N VAL A 130 -5.74 11.42 -4.19
CA VAL A 130 -5.62 11.47 -5.64
C VAL A 130 -6.65 10.51 -6.25
N LYS A 131 -7.51 11.02 -7.14
CA LYS A 131 -8.53 10.19 -7.80
C LYS A 131 -7.86 9.19 -8.73
N LYS A 132 -8.43 7.99 -8.83
CA LYS A 132 -7.95 6.99 -9.79
C LYS A 132 -8.08 7.45 -11.25
N ALA A 133 -9.05 8.32 -11.54
CA ALA A 133 -9.19 8.96 -12.84
C ALA A 133 -7.99 9.86 -13.19
N ASP A 134 -7.51 10.66 -12.24
CA ASP A 134 -6.37 11.55 -12.46
C ASP A 134 -5.09 10.73 -12.69
N ARG A 135 -4.91 9.65 -11.90
CA ARG A 135 -3.81 8.69 -12.09
C ARG A 135 -3.85 8.00 -13.46
N TYR A 136 -5.04 7.69 -13.97
CA TYR A 136 -5.19 7.14 -15.32
C TYR A 136 -4.71 8.13 -16.38
N ASP A 137 -5.10 9.40 -16.29
CA ASP A 137 -4.73 10.46 -17.24
C ASP A 137 -3.21 10.72 -17.27
N GLU A 138 -2.53 10.59 -16.13
CA GLU A 138 -1.06 10.66 -16.04
C GLU A 138 -0.37 9.45 -16.73
N VAL A 139 -0.86 8.23 -16.47
CA VAL A 139 -0.25 7.00 -17.04
C VAL A 139 -0.51 6.92 -18.55
N ILE A 140 -1.68 7.35 -19.04
CA ILE A 140 -1.98 7.32 -20.47
C ILE A 140 -1.18 8.38 -21.24
N SER A 141 -1.02 9.59 -20.68
CA SER A 141 -0.25 10.67 -21.32
C SER A 141 1.25 10.35 -21.39
N SER A 142 1.81 9.75 -20.33
CA SER A 142 3.19 9.24 -20.34
C SER A 142 3.38 8.10 -21.35
N ALA A 143 2.43 7.16 -21.44
CA ALA A 143 2.47 6.05 -22.41
C ALA A 143 2.57 6.54 -23.87
N TYR A 144 1.77 7.54 -24.24
CA TYR A 144 1.79 8.15 -25.57
C TYR A 144 3.09 8.91 -25.85
N THR A 145 3.66 9.57 -24.84
CA THR A 145 4.93 10.31 -24.98
C THR A 145 6.06 9.34 -25.33
N PHE A 146 6.19 8.23 -24.60
CA PHE A 146 7.19 7.20 -24.90
C PHE A 146 6.94 6.51 -26.25
N LEU A 147 5.68 6.25 -26.60
CA LEU A 147 5.33 5.70 -27.92
C LEU A 147 5.81 6.62 -29.05
N LEU A 148 5.48 7.90 -28.95
CA LEU A 148 5.78 8.90 -29.98
C LEU A 148 7.29 9.06 -30.15
N VAL A 149 8.03 9.25 -29.05
CA VAL A 149 9.49 9.44 -29.10
C VAL A 149 10.18 8.15 -29.59
N GLY A 150 9.73 6.98 -29.15
CA GLY A 150 10.27 5.69 -29.59
C GLY A 150 10.06 5.44 -31.09
N VAL A 151 8.85 5.68 -31.60
CA VAL A 151 8.52 5.48 -33.02
C VAL A 151 9.25 6.49 -33.91
N ILE A 152 9.22 7.79 -33.56
CA ILE A 152 9.94 8.82 -34.32
C ILE A 152 11.45 8.53 -34.30
N GLY A 153 12.00 8.14 -33.17
CA GLY A 153 13.40 7.78 -33.01
C GLY A 153 13.82 6.61 -33.90
N LEU A 154 13.02 5.54 -33.96
CA LEU A 154 13.29 4.40 -34.85
C LEU A 154 13.17 4.76 -36.33
N ILE A 155 12.20 5.59 -36.71
CA ILE A 155 12.06 6.09 -38.09
C ILE A 155 13.28 6.92 -38.47
N ALA A 156 13.70 7.85 -37.60
CA ALA A 156 14.90 8.67 -37.81
C ALA A 156 16.15 7.80 -37.93
N LEU A 157 16.31 6.79 -37.07
CA LEU A 157 17.41 5.83 -37.13
C LEU A 157 17.43 5.06 -38.46
N PHE A 158 16.27 4.65 -38.97
CA PHE A 158 16.13 4.00 -40.27
C PHE A 158 16.50 4.92 -41.45
N LEU A 159 16.08 6.20 -41.41
CA LEU A 159 16.44 7.22 -42.40
C LEU A 159 17.95 7.49 -42.44
N VAL A 160 18.58 7.49 -41.26
CA VAL A 160 20.03 7.65 -41.13
C VAL A 160 20.77 6.40 -41.65
N ALA A 161 20.27 5.20 -41.34
CA ALA A 161 20.86 3.95 -41.82
C ALA A 161 20.81 3.81 -43.36
N THR A 162 19.77 4.34 -44.00
CA THR A 162 19.61 4.35 -45.47
C THR A 162 20.38 5.48 -46.18
N ASN A 163 21.16 6.29 -45.44
CA ASN A 163 21.87 7.48 -45.95
C ASN A 163 20.96 8.54 -46.61
N VAL A 164 19.66 8.55 -46.30
CA VAL A 164 18.75 9.64 -46.72
C VAL A 164 19.11 10.93 -45.99
N ILE A 165 19.46 10.82 -44.70
CA ILE A 165 20.04 11.89 -43.91
C ILE A 165 21.55 11.59 -43.75
N PRO A 166 22.45 12.35 -44.39
CA PRO A 166 23.88 12.07 -44.38
C PRO A 166 24.51 12.48 -43.05
N LEU A 167 24.35 11.64 -42.03
CA LEU A 167 25.07 11.76 -40.76
C LEU A 167 26.44 11.07 -40.91
N ASN A 168 27.46 11.87 -41.21
CA ASN A 168 28.84 11.42 -41.36
C ASN A 168 29.47 11.08 -40.00
N LEU A 169 29.02 9.99 -39.36
CA LEU A 169 29.72 9.40 -38.23
C LEU A 169 30.99 8.73 -38.78
N ALA A 170 32.17 9.13 -38.34
CA ALA A 170 33.44 8.64 -38.88
C ALA A 170 33.85 7.29 -38.26
N GLY A 171 34.29 6.33 -39.09
CA GLY A 171 34.98 5.11 -38.63
C GLY A 171 34.11 3.86 -38.40
N GLY A 172 34.71 2.84 -37.77
CA GLY A 172 34.07 1.54 -37.47
C GLY A 172 33.06 1.57 -36.30
N SER A 173 32.95 2.68 -35.58
CA SER A 173 32.00 2.88 -34.47
C SER A 173 30.57 3.20 -34.91
N LYS A 174 30.32 3.42 -36.21
CA LYS A 174 28.99 3.73 -36.76
C LYS A 174 27.92 2.72 -36.31
N TYR A 175 28.23 1.43 -36.44
CA TYR A 175 27.30 0.36 -36.08
C TYR A 175 27.03 0.29 -34.58
N LEU A 176 28.06 0.54 -33.75
CA LEU A 176 27.92 0.57 -32.29
C LEU A 176 26.92 1.67 -31.89
N ILE A 177 27.06 2.87 -32.46
CA ILE A 177 26.18 4.00 -32.14
C ILE A 177 24.74 3.72 -32.57
N TYR A 178 24.52 3.13 -33.75
CA TYR A 178 23.18 2.74 -34.19
C TYR A 178 22.55 1.66 -33.29
N ILE A 179 23.32 0.69 -32.82
CA ILE A 179 22.83 -0.34 -31.91
C ILE A 179 22.43 0.29 -30.58
N VAL A 180 23.27 1.16 -30.00
CA VAL A 180 22.98 1.81 -28.71
C VAL A 180 21.77 2.74 -28.82
N MET A 181 21.71 3.60 -29.84
CA MET A 181 20.53 4.47 -30.05
C MET A 181 19.26 3.66 -30.32
N GLY A 182 19.36 2.62 -31.15
CA GLY A 182 18.23 1.73 -31.43
C GLY A 182 17.73 1.02 -30.18
N ALA A 183 18.63 0.50 -29.35
CA ALA A 183 18.28 -0.17 -28.10
C ALA A 183 17.52 0.76 -27.14
N MET A 184 17.95 2.02 -27.01
CA MET A 184 17.25 3.02 -26.19
C MET A 184 15.81 3.28 -26.69
N PHE A 185 15.61 3.42 -28.00
CA PHE A 185 14.26 3.60 -28.56
C PHE A 185 13.38 2.37 -28.39
N VAL A 186 13.94 1.17 -28.50
CA VAL A 186 13.21 -0.09 -28.24
C VAL A 186 12.76 -0.17 -26.79
N ILE A 187 13.59 0.27 -25.83
CA ILE A 187 13.22 0.33 -24.41
C ILE A 187 12.01 1.25 -24.20
N PHE A 188 11.99 2.44 -24.82
CA PHE A 188 10.82 3.33 -24.74
C PHE A 188 9.54 2.69 -25.28
N LEU A 189 9.63 1.89 -26.35
CA LEU A 189 8.47 1.14 -26.85
C LEU A 189 8.02 0.04 -25.88
N VAL A 190 8.95 -0.65 -25.23
CA VAL A 190 8.62 -1.65 -24.21
C VAL A 190 7.91 -0.99 -23.02
N ILE A 191 8.46 0.11 -22.50
CA ILE A 191 7.86 0.89 -21.41
C ILE A 191 6.45 1.36 -21.83
N SER A 192 6.30 1.90 -23.04
CA SER A 192 5.01 2.33 -23.56
C SER A 192 3.94 1.21 -23.52
N VAL A 193 4.29 -0.01 -23.95
CA VAL A 193 3.38 -1.17 -23.90
C VAL A 193 2.97 -1.52 -22.46
N TYR A 194 3.91 -1.51 -21.52
CA TYR A 194 3.60 -1.74 -20.10
C TYR A 194 2.71 -0.64 -19.52
N SER A 195 2.99 0.63 -19.82
CA SER A 195 2.17 1.76 -19.37
C SER A 195 0.74 1.68 -19.92
N PHE A 196 0.54 1.27 -21.18
CA PHE A 196 -0.82 1.07 -21.71
C PHE A 196 -1.57 -0.06 -21.00
N LYS A 197 -0.88 -1.13 -20.60
CA LYS A 197 -1.49 -2.21 -19.82
C LYS A 197 -1.91 -1.71 -18.43
N SER A 198 -1.06 -0.93 -17.77
CA SER A 198 -1.36 -0.30 -16.48
C SER A 198 -2.53 0.69 -16.60
N ALA A 199 -2.51 1.57 -17.60
CA ALA A 199 -3.60 2.50 -17.89
C ALA A 199 -4.95 1.79 -18.05
N LYS A 200 -4.98 0.61 -18.69
CA LYS A 200 -6.22 -0.16 -18.83
C LYS A 200 -6.78 -0.67 -17.49
N VAL A 201 -5.91 -1.04 -16.55
CA VAL A 201 -6.32 -1.45 -15.20
C VAL A 201 -6.86 -0.24 -14.44
N LEU A 202 -6.11 0.86 -14.43
CA LEU A 202 -6.53 2.11 -13.77
C LEU A 202 -7.84 2.65 -14.35
N ALA A 203 -8.07 2.52 -15.67
CA ALA A 203 -9.32 2.93 -16.29
C ALA A 203 -10.53 2.16 -15.72
N LYS A 204 -10.38 0.85 -15.48
CA LYS A 204 -11.46 0.03 -14.89
C LYS A 204 -11.72 0.50 -13.46
N GLU A 205 -10.67 0.66 -12.67
CA GLU A 205 -10.81 1.09 -11.28
C GLU A 205 -11.35 2.51 -11.14
N ALA A 206 -11.02 3.42 -12.07
CA ALA A 206 -11.54 4.77 -12.10
C ALA A 206 -13.06 4.80 -12.38
N VAL A 207 -13.55 3.88 -13.22
CA VAL A 207 -15.00 3.72 -13.46
C VAL A 207 -15.69 3.20 -12.21
N GLU A 208 -15.16 2.15 -11.59
CA GLU A 208 -15.70 1.57 -10.34
C GLU A 208 -15.74 2.61 -9.21
N GLU A 209 -14.66 3.37 -9.02
CA GLU A 209 -14.59 4.45 -8.03
C GLU A 209 -15.58 5.57 -8.33
N LYS A 210 -15.74 5.94 -9.61
CA LYS A 210 -16.70 6.98 -10.00
C LYS A 210 -18.13 6.54 -9.72
N GLU A 211 -18.49 5.31 -10.08
CA GLU A 211 -19.82 4.75 -9.80
C GLU A 211 -20.10 4.68 -8.29
N LEU A 212 -19.12 4.24 -7.50
CA LEU A 212 -19.23 4.22 -6.04
C LEU A 212 -19.38 5.64 -5.47
N THR A 213 -18.56 6.58 -5.93
CA THR A 213 -18.62 7.98 -5.49
C THR A 213 -20.00 8.56 -5.80
N GLU A 214 -20.50 8.37 -7.03
CA GLU A 214 -21.84 8.83 -7.43
C GLU A 214 -22.94 8.19 -6.58
N ALA A 215 -22.86 6.89 -6.29
CA ALA A 215 -23.82 6.18 -5.44
C ALA A 215 -23.83 6.71 -4.00
N ILE A 216 -22.66 6.92 -3.39
CA ILE A 216 -22.53 7.49 -2.03
C ILE A 216 -23.12 8.90 -2.01
N MET A 217 -22.74 9.74 -2.98
CA MET A 217 -23.20 11.13 -3.08
C MET A 217 -24.72 11.21 -3.22
N ASP A 218 -25.29 10.41 -4.12
CA ASP A 218 -26.74 10.38 -4.36
C ASP A 218 -27.52 9.86 -3.15
N TRP A 219 -27.05 8.79 -2.52
CA TRP A 219 -27.65 8.24 -1.31
C TRP A 219 -27.66 9.28 -0.19
N PHE A 220 -26.53 9.96 0.02
CA PHE A 220 -26.38 10.95 1.07
C PHE A 220 -27.31 12.15 0.85
N ILE A 221 -27.33 12.71 -0.36
CA ILE A 221 -28.13 13.90 -0.68
C ILE A 221 -29.64 13.60 -0.66
N LYS A 222 -30.05 12.38 -1.06
CA LYS A 222 -31.46 11.97 -0.98
C LYS A 222 -31.90 11.67 0.45
N GLY A 223 -30.99 11.17 1.30
CA GLY A 223 -31.27 10.77 2.67
C GLY A 223 -31.23 11.90 3.68
N PHE A 224 -30.39 12.92 3.45
CA PHE A 224 -30.11 13.96 4.44
C PHE A 224 -30.22 15.37 3.85
N SER A 225 -31.03 16.22 4.48
CA SER A 225 -31.14 17.64 4.12
C SER A 225 -30.20 18.51 4.96
N LYS A 226 -29.97 19.75 4.53
CA LYS A 226 -29.18 20.77 5.27
C LYS A 226 -29.61 20.92 6.74
N GLU A 227 -30.89 20.70 7.01
CA GLU A 227 -31.52 20.80 8.34
C GLU A 227 -31.09 19.66 9.28
N ALA A 228 -30.73 18.47 8.76
CA ALA A 228 -30.26 17.34 9.56
C ALA A 228 -28.86 17.57 10.18
N PHE A 229 -28.16 18.59 9.71
CA PHE A 229 -26.81 18.99 10.12
C PHE A 229 -26.78 20.37 10.78
N GLU A 230 -27.96 20.93 11.11
CA GLU A 230 -28.03 22.04 12.04
C GLU A 230 -27.55 21.56 13.41
N VAL A 231 -26.40 22.09 13.82
CA VAL A 231 -25.85 21.87 15.15
C VAL A 231 -26.80 22.56 16.12
N SER A 232 -27.64 21.80 16.82
CA SER A 232 -28.45 22.34 17.92
C SER A 232 -27.51 23.04 18.89
N ALA A 233 -27.82 24.29 19.21
CA ALA A 233 -27.05 25.17 20.07
C ALA A 233 -27.11 24.77 21.56
N ASP A 234 -26.94 23.47 21.86
CA ASP A 234 -26.93 22.95 23.23
C ASP A 234 -25.51 22.53 23.61
N THR A 235 -24.74 23.53 24.05
CA THR A 235 -23.91 23.47 25.26
C THR A 235 -23.23 24.81 25.47
N ALA A 236 -23.82 25.59 26.38
CA ALA A 236 -23.17 26.53 27.30
C ALA A 236 -21.78 27.09 26.90
N ASN A 237 -21.72 27.95 25.89
CA ASN A 237 -20.98 29.23 25.93
C ASN A 237 -21.20 29.95 24.60
N ASP A 238 -22.09 30.95 24.63
CA ASP A 238 -22.43 31.76 23.49
C ASP A 238 -21.40 32.89 23.36
N GLU A 239 -20.33 32.62 22.63
CA GLU A 239 -19.49 33.65 22.02
C GLU A 239 -18.92 33.09 20.71
N LYS A 240 -19.68 33.28 19.63
CA LYS A 240 -19.31 33.01 18.23
C LYS A 240 -18.60 31.65 18.02
N ILE A 241 -19.38 30.59 17.83
CA ILE A 241 -18.84 29.41 17.14
C ILE A 241 -18.33 29.92 15.78
N SER A 242 -17.01 30.00 15.64
CA SER A 242 -16.32 30.41 14.42
C SER A 242 -16.78 29.51 13.27
N ASP A 243 -16.89 30.06 12.06
CA ASP A 243 -17.41 29.31 10.91
C ASP A 243 -16.56 28.05 10.63
N GLU A 244 -15.28 28.07 10.98
CA GLU A 244 -14.35 26.94 10.94
C GLU A 244 -14.76 25.81 11.90
N VAL A 245 -15.19 26.12 13.13
CA VAL A 245 -15.63 25.09 14.09
C VAL A 245 -16.93 24.42 13.61
N ARG A 246 -17.81 25.19 12.95
CA ARG A 246 -19.04 24.65 12.37
C ARG A 246 -18.74 23.74 11.18
N TYR A 247 -17.76 24.10 10.35
CA TYR A 247 -17.25 23.27 9.26
C TYR A 247 -16.78 21.91 9.78
N PHE A 248 -15.82 21.90 10.72
CA PHE A 248 -15.25 20.65 11.25
C PHE A 248 -16.31 19.73 11.84
N ARG A 249 -17.24 20.26 12.65
CA ARG A 249 -18.32 19.45 13.25
C ARG A 249 -19.25 18.82 12.21
N ARG A 250 -19.54 19.53 11.12
CA ARG A 250 -20.37 19.00 10.03
C ARG A 250 -19.62 17.92 9.27
N CYS A 251 -18.35 18.13 8.95
CA CYS A 251 -17.51 17.13 8.29
C CYS A 251 -17.41 15.85 9.12
N GLU A 252 -17.16 15.95 10.43
CA GLU A 252 -17.14 14.77 11.32
C GLU A 252 -18.46 13.99 11.30
N LYS A 253 -19.60 14.70 11.35
CA LYS A 253 -20.92 14.06 11.29
C LYS A 253 -21.19 13.40 9.93
N ILE A 254 -20.74 14.01 8.82
CA ILE A 254 -20.84 13.43 7.48
C ILE A 254 -19.98 12.16 7.40
N LYS A 255 -18.73 12.20 7.89
CA LYS A 255 -17.83 11.03 7.95
C LYS A 255 -18.46 9.88 8.73
N GLU A 256 -18.99 10.15 9.92
CA GLU A 256 -19.61 9.14 10.78
C GLU A 256 -20.77 8.43 10.07
N ILE A 257 -21.65 9.18 9.39
CA ILE A 257 -22.80 8.64 8.67
C ILE A 257 -22.37 7.75 7.50
N ILE A 258 -21.37 8.20 6.73
CA ILE A 258 -20.85 7.44 5.59
C ILE A 258 -20.17 6.17 6.08
N SER A 259 -19.29 6.26 7.09
CA SER A 259 -18.56 5.11 7.64
C SER A 259 -19.47 4.07 8.27
N THR A 260 -20.64 4.47 8.78
CA THR A 260 -21.64 3.53 9.31
C THR A 260 -22.37 2.75 8.20
N THR A 261 -22.47 3.32 7.00
CA THR A 261 -23.21 2.71 5.88
C THR A 261 -22.31 1.98 4.89
N TYR A 262 -21.11 2.52 4.66
CA TYR A 262 -20.11 2.01 3.75
C TYR A 262 -18.87 1.64 4.56
N GLU A 263 -18.80 0.38 4.97
CA GLU A 263 -17.64 -0.17 5.68
C GLU A 263 -16.43 -0.30 4.74
N ASN A 264 -15.21 -0.16 5.28
CA ASN A 264 -13.93 -0.30 4.57
C ASN A 264 -13.61 0.76 3.49
N LEU A 265 -14.04 2.01 3.68
CA LEU A 265 -13.52 3.13 2.89
C LEU A 265 -12.14 3.55 3.39
N ASP A 266 -11.23 3.88 2.46
CA ASP A 266 -9.94 4.47 2.79
C ASP A 266 -10.11 5.85 3.47
N GLU A 267 -9.29 6.14 4.49
CA GLU A 267 -9.38 7.37 5.30
C GLU A 267 -9.25 8.63 4.43
N SER A 268 -8.35 8.62 3.45
CA SER A 268 -8.13 9.78 2.56
C SER A 268 -9.28 9.93 1.55
N TYR A 269 -9.86 8.81 1.10
CA TYR A 269 -11.03 8.83 0.23
C TYR A 269 -12.28 9.36 0.93
N LEU A 270 -12.51 8.95 2.18
CA LEU A 270 -13.61 9.41 3.01
C LEU A 270 -13.53 10.92 3.27
N ASP A 271 -12.32 11.43 3.56
CA ASP A 271 -12.08 12.85 3.76
C ASP A 271 -12.48 13.66 2.53
N LYS A 272 -12.05 13.21 1.34
CA LYS A 272 -12.42 13.87 0.09
C LYS A 272 -13.93 13.84 -0.18
N ILE A 273 -14.60 12.70 -0.02
CA ILE A 273 -16.05 12.61 -0.22
C ILE A 273 -16.78 13.56 0.74
N THR A 274 -16.29 13.65 1.97
CA THR A 274 -16.84 14.55 2.99
C THR A 274 -16.74 16.01 2.57
N GLU A 275 -15.59 16.44 2.04
CA GLU A 275 -15.41 17.78 1.50
C GLU A 275 -16.34 18.04 0.29
N ASP A 276 -16.41 17.10 -0.65
CA ASP A 276 -17.26 17.17 -1.84
C ASP A 276 -18.76 17.30 -1.44
N LEU A 277 -19.22 16.54 -0.42
CA LEU A 277 -20.58 16.61 0.12
C LEU A 277 -20.83 17.90 0.88
N TYR A 278 -19.88 18.35 1.70
CA TYR A 278 -20.00 19.59 2.45
C TYR A 278 -20.22 20.76 1.48
N GLN A 279 -19.39 20.88 0.45
CA GLN A 279 -19.56 21.90 -0.59
C GLN A 279 -20.95 21.80 -1.22
N LYS A 280 -21.38 20.60 -1.63
CA LYS A 280 -22.67 20.42 -2.33
C LYS A 280 -23.91 20.67 -1.47
N ILE A 281 -23.82 20.56 -0.14
CA ILE A 281 -24.95 20.76 0.79
C ILE A 281 -24.99 22.21 1.33
N PHE A 282 -23.82 22.82 1.53
CA PHE A 282 -23.71 24.11 2.24
C PHE A 282 -23.41 25.30 1.34
N GLU A 283 -22.79 25.10 0.18
CA GLU A 283 -22.56 26.12 -0.87
C GLU A 283 -23.62 26.02 -1.99
#